data_AF-A0A7C2LF46-F1
#
_entry.id   AF-A0A7C2LF46-F1
#
_cell.length_a   1.000
_cell.length_b   1.000
_cell.length_c   1.000
_cell.angle_alpha   90.00
_cell.angle_beta   90.00
_cell.angle_gamma   90.00
#
_symmetry.space_group_name_H-M   'P 1'
#
loop_
_entity.id
_entity.type
_entity.pdbx_description
1 polymer ?
#
loop_
_entity_poly.entity_id
_entity_poly.type
_entity_poly.pdbx_seq_one_letter_code
_entity_poly.pdbx_strand_id
1 'polypeptide(L)'
;MKTLDQLIKELKKEGISEKVLKAIALIKREYFVLKEYKNLAYENEALPFIKGQTTSQPLVIANIIDELQLDSNDVVLEIGTGSGWQTLLLAFFSFKVITFEVDKDILSLGINNIKNFIQSYPDFELLYKKIEFHNLNIFKAKEFIEKLDKVDKVVFSAAVSKIPEFLFNKLSYNGIIIAPIITNNEYQKLMKYIKLDNKEIKESFISFVSFVLAKEN
;
A
#
# COMPACT_ATOMS: atom_id res chain seq x y z
N MET A 1 9.41 -22.48 -9.23
CA MET A 1 9.09 -21.32 -8.40
C MET A 1 10.05 -20.22 -8.79
N LYS A 2 9.52 -19.04 -9.09
CA LYS A 2 10.31 -17.89 -9.52
C LYS A 2 11.28 -17.46 -8.42
N THR A 3 12.48 -17.03 -8.82
CA THR A 3 13.41 -16.33 -7.95
C THR A 3 13.08 -14.84 -7.89
N LEU A 4 13.61 -14.13 -6.90
CA LEU A 4 13.52 -12.67 -6.81
C LEU A 4 14.00 -12.00 -8.11
N ASP A 5 15.14 -12.43 -8.67
CA ASP A 5 15.67 -11.85 -9.91
C ASP A 5 14.74 -12.05 -11.11
N GLN A 6 14.03 -13.18 -11.17
CA GLN A 6 13.04 -13.44 -12.21
C GLN A 6 11.83 -12.51 -12.05
N LEU A 7 11.34 -12.31 -10.82
CA LEU A 7 10.28 -11.35 -10.53
C LEU A 7 10.71 -9.92 -10.92
N ILE A 8 11.90 -9.48 -10.52
CA ILE A 8 12.41 -8.13 -10.84
C ILE A 8 12.50 -7.94 -12.36
N LYS A 9 12.98 -8.94 -13.11
CA LYS A 9 13.02 -8.88 -14.58
C LYS A 9 11.64 -8.78 -15.21
N GLU A 10 10.64 -9.45 -14.63
CA GLU A 10 9.24 -9.37 -15.07
C GLU A 10 8.68 -7.96 -14.83
N LEU A 11 8.79 -7.45 -13.60
CA LEU A 11 8.33 -6.10 -13.25
C LEU A 11 9.01 -5.01 -14.09
N LYS A 12 10.29 -5.18 -14.40
CA LYS A 12 11.01 -4.27 -15.30
C LYS A 12 10.45 -4.24 -16.72
N LYS A 13 10.00 -5.38 -17.25
CA LYS A 13 9.37 -5.46 -18.58
C LYS A 13 8.01 -4.76 -18.60
N GLU A 14 7.31 -4.76 -17.47
CA GLU A 14 6.04 -4.05 -17.28
C GLU A 14 6.24 -2.53 -17.07
N GLY A 15 7.47 -2.03 -17.10
CA GLY A 15 7.77 -0.59 -17.04
C GLY A 15 7.93 -0.01 -15.64
N ILE A 16 8.00 -0.86 -14.60
CA ILE A 16 8.25 -0.41 -13.22
C ILE A 16 9.61 0.29 -13.12
N SER A 17 9.66 1.40 -12.39
CA SER A 17 10.84 2.24 -12.27
C SER A 17 11.98 1.55 -11.52
N GLU A 18 13.23 1.88 -11.91
CA GLU A 18 14.43 1.34 -11.26
C GLU A 18 14.48 1.61 -9.75
N LYS A 19 13.92 2.73 -9.27
CA LYS A 19 13.86 3.02 -7.83
C LYS A 19 12.96 2.03 -7.09
N VAL A 20 11.80 1.68 -7.65
CA VAL A 20 10.86 0.72 -7.05
C VAL A 20 11.38 -0.69 -7.15
N LEU A 21 11.97 -1.08 -8.29
CA LEU A 21 12.62 -2.38 -8.44
C LEU A 21 13.71 -2.61 -7.39
N LYS A 22 14.54 -1.60 -7.11
CA LYS A 22 15.56 -1.66 -6.05
C LYS A 22 14.94 -1.86 -4.67
N ALA A 23 13.88 -1.12 -4.35
CA ALA A 23 13.20 -1.29 -3.06
C ALA A 23 12.58 -2.68 -2.91
N ILE A 24 11.97 -3.24 -3.96
CA ILE A 24 11.43 -4.61 -3.97
C ILE A 24 12.53 -5.66 -3.81
N ALA A 25 13.70 -5.44 -4.42
CA ALA A 25 14.85 -6.34 -4.26
C ALA A 25 15.40 -6.35 -2.83
N LEU A 26 15.35 -5.21 -2.12
CA LEU A 26 15.80 -5.06 -0.74
C LEU A 26 14.75 -5.57 0.26
N ILE A 27 13.48 -5.20 0.10
CA ILE A 27 12.38 -5.55 0.99
C ILE A 27 11.73 -6.84 0.51
N LYS A 28 12.33 -7.96 0.89
CA LYS A 28 12.00 -9.30 0.39
C LYS A 28 10.59 -9.75 0.80
N ARG A 29 9.72 -9.97 -0.20
CA ARG A 29 8.31 -10.39 -0.03
C ARG A 29 8.12 -11.69 0.78
N GLU A 30 9.10 -12.59 0.78
CA GLU A 30 9.08 -13.87 1.51
C GLU A 30 8.90 -13.75 3.04
N TYR A 31 9.16 -12.57 3.61
CA TYR A 31 8.92 -12.25 5.02
C TYR A 31 7.46 -11.86 5.30
N PHE A 32 6.68 -11.59 4.26
CA PHE A 32 5.34 -11.01 4.34
C PHE A 32 4.26 -11.93 3.77
N VAL A 33 4.59 -13.21 3.57
CA VAL A 33 3.64 -14.25 3.16
C VAL A 33 3.56 -15.31 4.24
N LEU A 34 2.46 -16.07 4.27
CA LEU A 34 2.34 -17.20 5.21
C LEU A 34 3.39 -18.27 4.90
N LYS A 35 3.75 -19.07 5.91
CA LYS A 35 4.85 -20.03 5.85
C LYS A 35 4.69 -21.01 4.69
N GLU A 36 3.46 -21.47 4.44
CA GLU A 36 3.08 -22.38 3.35
C GLU A 36 3.26 -21.77 1.95
N TYR A 37 3.23 -20.44 1.82
CA TYR A 37 3.36 -19.72 0.55
C TYR A 37 4.75 -19.09 0.32
N LYS A 38 5.72 -19.28 1.23
CA LYS A 38 7.09 -18.74 1.05
C LYS A 38 7.73 -19.12 -0.28
N ASN A 39 7.48 -20.35 -0.69
CA ASN A 39 7.89 -20.94 -1.94
C ASN A 39 7.32 -20.23 -3.19
N LEU A 40 6.18 -19.57 -3.04
CA LEU A 40 5.50 -18.79 -4.08
C LEU A 40 5.69 -17.27 -3.90
N ALA A 41 6.49 -16.83 -2.92
CA ALA A 41 6.60 -15.41 -2.55
C ALA A 41 6.95 -14.49 -3.72
N TYR A 42 7.70 -15.00 -4.70
CA TYR A 42 8.16 -14.26 -5.87
C TYR A 42 7.38 -14.58 -7.15
N GLU A 43 6.30 -15.35 -7.05
CA GLU A 43 5.33 -15.41 -8.13
C GLU A 43 4.61 -14.04 -8.22
N ASN A 44 4.42 -13.57 -9.46
CA ASN A 44 3.72 -12.32 -9.74
C ASN A 44 2.21 -12.53 -9.64
N GLU A 45 1.74 -12.99 -8.50
CA GLU A 45 0.34 -13.29 -8.19
C GLU A 45 -0.02 -12.84 -6.78
N ALA A 46 -1.30 -12.65 -6.52
CA ALA A 46 -1.80 -12.48 -5.17
C ALA A 46 -1.75 -13.82 -4.44
N LEU A 47 -1.36 -13.80 -3.16
CA LEU A 47 -1.27 -15.02 -2.35
C LEU A 47 -2.26 -14.97 -1.19
N PRO A 48 -2.88 -16.10 -0.83
CA PRO A 48 -3.77 -16.14 0.33
C PRO A 48 -3.07 -15.70 1.60
N PHE A 49 -3.84 -15.02 2.44
CA PHE A 49 -3.46 -14.60 3.78
C PHE A 49 -4.53 -15.07 4.78
N ILE A 50 -4.43 -14.67 6.04
CA ILE A 50 -5.42 -15.08 7.05
C ILE A 50 -6.79 -14.42 6.82
N LYS A 51 -7.84 -15.04 7.35
CA LYS A 51 -9.22 -14.51 7.37
C LYS A 51 -9.79 -14.13 5.99
N GLY A 52 -9.41 -14.86 4.95
CA GLY A 52 -9.86 -14.61 3.58
C GLY A 52 -9.23 -13.38 2.91
N GLN A 53 -8.27 -12.73 3.56
CA GLN A 53 -7.48 -11.68 2.94
C GLN A 53 -6.40 -12.26 2.02
N THR A 54 -5.77 -11.39 1.24
CA THR A 54 -4.68 -11.75 0.33
C THR A 54 -3.53 -10.76 0.44
N THR A 55 -2.30 -11.20 0.19
CA THR A 55 -1.20 -10.29 -0.13
C THR A 55 -1.30 -9.95 -1.62
N SER A 56 -1.34 -8.66 -1.97
CA SER A 56 -1.55 -8.24 -3.36
C SER A 56 -0.42 -8.67 -4.30
N GLN A 57 -0.74 -8.78 -5.59
CA GLN A 57 0.22 -9.09 -6.64
C GLN A 57 1.39 -8.08 -6.65
N PRO A 58 2.66 -8.52 -6.80
CA PRO A 58 3.82 -7.63 -6.84
C PRO A 58 3.72 -6.52 -7.88
N LEU A 59 3.24 -6.81 -9.09
CA LEU A 59 3.06 -5.81 -10.14
C LEU A 59 2.06 -4.72 -9.73
N VAL A 60 0.96 -5.09 -9.07
CA VAL A 60 -0.03 -4.12 -8.60
C VAL A 60 0.58 -3.21 -7.53
N ILE A 61 1.31 -3.78 -6.56
CA ILE A 61 2.00 -2.98 -5.54
C ILE A 61 3.06 -2.07 -6.18
N ALA A 62 3.87 -2.60 -7.10
CA ALA A 62 4.90 -1.83 -7.77
C ALA A 62 4.33 -0.62 -8.53
N ASN A 63 3.24 -0.83 -9.29
CA ASN A 63 2.53 0.24 -10.00
C ASN A 63 1.98 1.29 -9.03
N ILE A 64 1.38 0.88 -7.91
CA ILE A 64 0.87 1.81 -6.88
C ILE A 64 2.01 2.68 -6.36
N ILE A 65 3.14 2.08 -5.95
CA ILE A 65 4.28 2.83 -5.40
C ILE A 65 4.87 3.80 -6.43
N ASP A 66 4.97 3.39 -7.70
CA ASP A 66 5.45 4.27 -8.78
C ASP A 66 4.51 5.43 -9.03
N GLU A 67 3.20 5.16 -9.13
CA GLU A 67 2.18 6.15 -9.42
C GLU A 67 1.97 7.15 -8.28
N LEU A 68 2.26 6.76 -7.03
CA LEU A 68 2.27 7.66 -5.88
C LEU A 68 3.36 8.72 -5.97
N GLN A 69 4.40 8.52 -6.79
CA GLN A 69 5.50 9.47 -6.99
C GLN A 69 6.09 9.98 -5.66
N LEU A 70 6.32 9.04 -4.73
CA LEU A 70 6.76 9.35 -3.37
C LEU A 70 8.11 10.05 -3.33
N ASP A 71 8.24 11.00 -2.40
CA ASP A 71 9.49 11.63 -1.98
C ASP A 71 9.72 11.53 -0.46
N SER A 72 10.95 11.83 -0.03
CA SER A 72 11.41 11.65 1.35
C SER A 72 10.74 12.56 2.38
N ASN A 73 9.93 13.53 1.97
CA ASN A 73 9.18 14.43 2.82
C ASN A 73 7.70 14.02 2.95
N ASP A 74 7.21 13.10 2.11
CA ASP A 74 5.79 12.74 2.07
C ASP A 74 5.29 12.10 3.38
N VAL A 75 4.11 12.51 3.82
CA VAL A 75 3.29 11.78 4.81
C VAL A 75 2.23 10.97 4.08
N VAL A 76 2.31 9.65 4.21
CA VAL A 76 1.44 8.70 3.52
C VAL A 76 0.39 8.14 4.47
N LEU A 77 -0.87 8.12 4.04
CA LEU A 77 -1.92 7.31 4.67
C LEU A 77 -2.13 6.01 3.88
N GLU A 78 -2.02 4.88 4.55
CA GLU A 78 -2.34 3.56 3.98
C GLU A 78 -3.62 3.01 4.63
N ILE A 79 -4.58 2.59 3.81
CA ILE A 79 -5.82 1.96 4.24
C ILE A 79 -5.73 0.48 3.90
N GLY A 80 -5.52 -0.35 4.92
CA GLY A 80 -5.28 -1.79 4.82
C GLY A 80 -3.79 -2.11 4.95
N THR A 81 -3.32 -2.28 6.20
CA THR A 81 -1.93 -2.70 6.48
C THR A 81 -1.65 -4.10 5.91
N GLY A 82 -2.62 -5.02 6.01
CA GLY A 82 -2.49 -6.37 5.49
C GLY A 82 -1.24 -7.08 6.00
N SER A 83 -0.42 -7.58 5.08
CA SER A 83 0.81 -8.30 5.44
C SER A 83 1.97 -7.41 5.90
N GLY A 84 1.88 -6.08 5.71
CA GLY A 84 2.94 -5.10 6.03
C GLY A 84 3.99 -4.90 4.94
N TRP A 85 3.92 -5.63 3.81
CA TRP A 85 4.93 -5.49 2.75
C TRP A 85 4.87 -4.12 2.05
N GLN A 86 3.67 -3.72 1.62
CA GLN A 86 3.45 -2.40 1.03
C GLN A 86 3.76 -1.29 2.04
N THR A 87 3.34 -1.43 3.29
CA THR A 87 3.66 -0.49 4.37
C THR A 87 5.16 -0.20 4.47
N LEU A 88 5.99 -1.24 4.42
CA LEU A 88 7.44 -1.08 4.53
C LEU A 88 8.05 -0.49 3.24
N LEU A 89 7.51 -0.83 2.06
CA LEU A 89 7.88 -0.20 0.80
C LEU A 89 7.52 1.29 0.78
N LEU A 90 6.35 1.69 1.28
CA LEU A 90 5.96 3.08 1.42
C LEU A 90 6.95 3.83 2.33
N ALA A 91 7.29 3.25 3.48
CA ALA A 91 8.22 3.84 4.44
C ALA A 91 9.66 3.99 3.90
N PHE A 92 10.04 3.11 2.95
CA PHE A 92 11.32 3.21 2.25
C PHE A 92 11.45 4.54 1.49
N PHE A 93 10.36 5.03 0.89
CA PHE A 93 10.37 6.24 0.07
C PHE A 93 9.92 7.51 0.81
N SER A 94 9.13 7.38 1.88
CA SER A 94 8.46 8.52 2.51
C SER A 94 9.11 8.99 3.82
N PHE A 95 8.65 10.14 4.33
CA PHE A 95 8.98 10.61 5.68
C PHE A 95 8.27 9.79 6.75
N LYS A 96 6.96 9.56 6.55
CA LYS A 96 6.09 8.87 7.50
C LYS A 96 5.02 8.06 6.77
N VAL A 97 4.67 6.92 7.33
CA VAL A 97 3.51 6.12 6.92
C VAL A 97 2.60 5.97 8.13
N ILE A 98 1.34 6.36 7.98
CA ILE A 98 0.28 6.10 8.95
C ILE A 98 -0.63 5.05 8.30
N THR A 99 -0.66 3.84 8.85
CA THR A 99 -1.39 2.71 8.27
C THR A 99 -2.53 2.28 9.18
N PHE A 100 -3.67 2.00 8.57
CA PHE A 100 -4.90 1.58 9.24
C PHE A 100 -5.24 0.15 8.84
N GLU A 101 -5.57 -0.68 9.82
CA GLU A 101 -6.11 -2.01 9.60
C GLU A 101 -7.26 -2.25 10.56
N VAL A 102 -8.39 -2.71 10.03
CA VAL A 102 -9.60 -2.89 10.83
C VAL A 102 -9.53 -4.17 11.65
N ASP A 103 -8.84 -5.21 11.16
CA ASP A 103 -8.73 -6.48 11.83
C ASP A 103 -7.46 -6.58 12.68
N LYS A 104 -7.63 -6.72 14.00
CA LYS A 104 -6.53 -6.74 14.96
C LYS A 104 -5.51 -7.86 14.72
N ASP A 105 -5.95 -9.03 14.29
CA ASP A 105 -5.05 -10.18 14.09
C ASP A 105 -4.23 -10.00 12.81
N ILE A 106 -4.84 -9.45 11.77
CA ILE A 106 -4.13 -9.07 10.53
C ILE A 106 -3.11 -7.99 10.82
N LEU A 107 -3.49 -6.94 11.56
CA LEU A 107 -2.57 -5.87 11.94
C LEU A 107 -1.38 -6.43 12.74
N SER A 108 -1.67 -7.27 13.73
CA SER A 108 -0.64 -7.88 14.59
C SER A 108 0.33 -8.73 13.78
N LEU A 109 -0.19 -9.52 12.83
CA LEU A 109 0.63 -10.34 11.94
C LEU A 109 1.47 -9.48 10.98
N GLY A 110 0.90 -8.43 10.39
CA GLY A 110 1.63 -7.50 9.52
C GLY A 110 2.78 -6.79 10.25
N ILE A 111 2.53 -6.31 11.48
CA ILE A 111 3.57 -5.74 12.35
C ILE A 111 4.68 -6.77 12.63
N ASN A 112 4.31 -8.02 12.94
CA ASN A 112 5.27 -9.08 13.21
C ASN A 112 6.10 -9.44 11.97
N ASN A 113 5.51 -9.46 10.78
CA ASN A 113 6.25 -9.68 9.53
C ASN A 113 7.33 -8.60 9.31
N ILE A 114 6.98 -7.32 9.52
CA ILE A 114 7.93 -6.20 9.43
C ILE A 114 9.05 -6.37 10.47
N LYS A 115 8.73 -6.72 11.72
CA LYS A 115 9.73 -6.97 12.77
C LYS A 115 10.65 -8.13 12.43
N ASN A 116 10.13 -9.23 11.91
CA ASN A 116 10.92 -10.39 11.49
C ASN A 116 11.87 -10.05 10.34
N PHE A 117 11.42 -9.23 9.38
CA PHE A 117 12.28 -8.71 8.33
C PHE A 117 13.41 -7.87 8.92
N ILE A 118 13.11 -6.90 9.79
CA ILE A 118 14.12 -6.02 10.39
C ILE A 118 15.11 -6.78 11.27
N GLN A 119 14.66 -7.81 11.98
CA GLN A 119 15.56 -8.67 12.73
C GLN A 119 16.60 -9.35 11.82
N SER A 120 16.21 -9.69 10.58
CA SER A 120 17.13 -10.25 9.58
C SER A 120 17.95 -9.19 8.85
N TYR A 121 17.45 -7.96 8.78
CA TYR A 121 18.10 -6.83 8.10
C TYR A 121 18.04 -5.55 8.97
N PRO A 122 18.90 -5.44 10.01
CA PRO A 122 18.83 -4.36 10.99
C PRO A 122 19.03 -2.95 10.40
N ASP A 123 19.70 -2.83 9.25
CA ASP A 123 19.88 -1.54 8.55
C ASP A 123 18.56 -0.84 8.17
N PHE A 124 17.44 -1.59 8.16
CA PHE A 124 16.10 -1.06 7.90
C PHE A 124 15.32 -0.67 9.16
N GLU A 125 15.93 -0.70 10.35
CA GLU A 125 15.25 -0.35 11.61
C GLU A 125 14.65 1.07 11.57
N LEU A 126 15.33 2.02 10.92
CA LEU A 126 14.82 3.38 10.78
C LEU A 126 13.50 3.43 9.98
N LEU A 127 13.25 2.50 9.07
CA LEU A 127 11.98 2.46 8.34
C LEU A 127 10.80 2.16 9.28
N TYR A 128 10.98 1.27 10.25
CA TYR A 128 9.92 0.97 11.22
C TYR A 128 9.56 2.17 12.09
N LYS A 129 10.56 3.00 12.43
CA LYS A 129 10.34 4.25 13.19
C LYS A 129 9.53 5.29 12.41
N LYS A 130 9.43 5.16 11.09
CA LYS A 130 8.57 6.00 10.23
C LYS A 130 7.12 5.52 10.18
N ILE A 131 6.80 4.35 10.71
CA ILE A 131 5.47 3.73 10.58
C ILE A 131 4.66 3.90 11.87
N GLU A 132 3.47 4.45 11.73
CA GLU A 132 2.47 4.55 12.79
C GLU A 132 1.29 3.63 12.45
N PHE A 133 1.02 2.67 13.34
CA PHE A 133 -0.01 1.64 13.15
C PHE A 133 -1.28 1.96 13.92
N HIS A 134 -2.44 1.84 13.27
CA HIS A 134 -3.74 2.05 13.88
C HIS A 134 -4.68 0.87 13.61
N ASN A 135 -5.27 0.31 14.67
CA ASN A 135 -6.35 -0.67 14.53
C ASN A 135 -7.71 0.03 14.39
N LEU A 136 -7.94 0.70 13.26
CA LEU A 136 -9.13 1.51 13.03
C LEU A 136 -9.64 1.33 11.61
N ASN A 137 -10.96 1.49 11.46
CA ASN A 137 -11.58 1.68 10.16
C ASN A 137 -11.36 3.13 9.69
N ILE A 138 -11.08 3.34 8.39
CA ILE A 138 -10.91 4.67 7.80
C ILE A 138 -12.09 5.61 8.08
N PHE A 139 -13.32 5.11 8.13
CA PHE A 139 -14.51 5.91 8.45
C PHE A 139 -14.54 6.38 9.90
N LYS A 140 -13.89 5.66 10.80
CA LYS A 140 -13.70 6.03 12.22
C LYS A 140 -12.41 6.83 12.45
N ALA A 141 -11.51 6.87 11.47
CA ALA A 141 -10.25 7.60 11.54
C ALA A 141 -10.38 9.08 11.13
N LYS A 142 -11.56 9.56 10.69
CA LYS A 142 -11.76 10.93 10.21
C LYS A 142 -11.22 12.00 11.17
N GLU A 143 -11.66 11.98 12.43
CA GLU A 143 -11.24 12.99 13.42
C GLU A 143 -9.73 12.96 13.68
N PHE A 144 -9.12 11.78 13.64
CA PHE A 144 -7.67 11.63 13.76
C PHE A 144 -6.97 12.23 12.53
N ILE A 145 -7.43 11.88 11.33
CA ILE A 145 -6.83 12.33 10.07
C ILE A 145 -6.96 13.84 9.90
N GLU A 146 -8.10 14.43 10.26
CA GLU A 146 -8.32 15.87 10.18
C GLU A 146 -7.34 16.66 11.06
N LYS A 147 -6.91 16.09 12.20
CA LYS A 147 -5.94 16.66 13.14
C LYS A 147 -4.47 16.54 12.72
N LEU A 148 -4.14 15.74 11.71
CA LEU A 148 -2.76 15.65 11.20
C LEU A 148 -2.31 17.00 10.64
N ASP A 149 -1.01 17.32 10.62
CA ASP A 149 -0.58 18.58 10.01
C ASP A 149 -0.73 18.56 8.48
N LYS A 150 -0.39 17.41 7.87
CA LYS A 150 -0.44 17.21 6.42
C LYS A 150 -0.68 15.76 6.04
N VAL A 151 -1.19 15.55 4.84
CA VAL A 151 -1.35 14.25 4.19
C VAL A 151 -1.02 14.45 2.72
N ASP A 152 0.11 13.93 2.28
CA ASP A 152 0.57 14.16 0.92
C ASP A 152 0.09 13.06 -0.03
N LYS A 153 -0.07 11.84 0.49
CA LYS A 153 -0.33 10.65 -0.30
C LYS A 153 -1.32 9.75 0.44
N VAL A 154 -2.26 9.16 -0.27
CA VAL A 154 -3.22 8.19 0.28
C VAL A 154 -3.27 6.97 -0.63
N VAL A 155 -3.24 5.78 -0.05
CA VAL A 155 -3.37 4.53 -0.79
C VAL A 155 -4.38 3.61 -0.11
N PHE A 156 -5.29 3.07 -0.90
CA PHE A 156 -6.21 2.03 -0.47
C PHE A 156 -5.72 0.66 -0.96
N SER A 157 -5.54 -0.25 -0.02
CA SER A 157 -5.20 -1.67 -0.24
C SER A 157 -6.43 -2.58 -0.13
N ALA A 158 -7.62 -1.99 -0.25
CA ALA A 158 -8.91 -2.67 -0.31
C ALA A 158 -9.86 -1.85 -1.19
N ALA A 159 -10.72 -2.51 -1.94
CA ALA A 159 -11.62 -1.86 -2.89
C ALA A 159 -12.74 -1.10 -2.17
N VAL A 160 -13.01 0.12 -2.62
CA VAL A 160 -14.06 0.99 -2.09
C VAL A 160 -15.06 1.36 -3.18
N SER A 161 -16.32 1.56 -2.81
CA SER A 161 -17.35 2.09 -3.70
C SER A 161 -17.09 3.56 -4.02
N LYS A 162 -16.63 4.33 -3.03
CA LYS A 162 -16.29 5.75 -3.13
C LYS A 162 -15.22 6.12 -2.11
N ILE A 163 -14.29 6.99 -2.51
CA ILE A 163 -13.33 7.57 -1.57
C ILE A 163 -14.05 8.60 -0.67
N PRO A 164 -13.88 8.53 0.67
CA PRO A 164 -14.44 9.52 1.59
C PRO A 164 -13.99 10.96 1.26
N GLU A 165 -14.93 11.89 1.20
CA GLU A 165 -14.68 13.28 0.79
C GLU A 165 -13.66 14.00 1.68
N PHE A 166 -13.66 13.69 2.98
CA PHE A 166 -12.72 14.31 3.93
C PHE A 166 -11.25 14.02 3.57
N LEU A 167 -10.95 12.93 2.85
CA LEU A 167 -9.60 12.63 2.39
C LEU A 167 -9.15 13.60 1.31
N PHE A 168 -10.02 13.97 0.37
CA PHE A 168 -9.71 15.01 -0.62
C PHE A 168 -9.53 16.38 0.04
N ASN A 169 -10.35 16.68 1.06
CA ASN A 169 -10.20 17.91 1.83
C ASN A 169 -8.86 17.94 2.57
N LYS A 170 -8.46 16.82 3.18
CA LYS A 170 -7.21 16.72 3.95
C LYS A 170 -5.95 16.66 3.09
N LEU A 171 -6.05 16.12 1.88
CA LEU A 171 -4.93 15.96 0.96
C LEU A 171 -4.24 17.30 0.68
N SER A 172 -2.91 17.32 0.74
CA SER A 172 -2.08 18.44 0.32
C SER A 172 -2.30 18.77 -1.17
N TYR A 173 -1.96 19.99 -1.57
CA TYR A 173 -1.88 20.33 -3.00
C TYR A 173 -0.83 19.48 -3.69
N ASN A 174 -1.12 19.08 -4.93
CA ASN A 174 -0.41 18.06 -5.71
C ASN A 174 -0.30 16.70 -5.02
N GLY A 175 -1.07 16.49 -3.93
CA GLY A 175 -1.17 15.20 -3.28
C GLY A 175 -1.94 14.21 -4.13
N ILE A 176 -1.67 12.92 -3.90
CA ILE A 176 -2.15 11.81 -4.73
C ILE A 176 -2.94 10.83 -3.87
N ILE A 177 -4.12 10.42 -4.35
CA ILE A 177 -4.85 9.25 -3.84
C ILE A 177 -4.82 8.16 -4.91
N ILE A 178 -4.46 6.94 -4.52
CA ILE A 178 -4.66 5.75 -5.36
C ILE A 178 -5.60 4.78 -4.65
N ALA A 179 -6.64 4.35 -5.34
CA ALA A 179 -7.60 3.42 -4.79
C ALA A 179 -8.18 2.47 -5.84
N PRO A 180 -8.41 1.19 -5.50
CA PRO A 180 -9.28 0.32 -6.27
C PRO A 180 -10.74 0.75 -6.06
N ILE A 181 -11.39 1.19 -7.14
CA ILE A 181 -12.78 1.64 -7.13
C ILE A 181 -13.67 0.56 -7.74
N ILE A 182 -14.71 0.16 -7.02
CA ILE A 182 -15.73 -0.77 -7.48
C ILE A 182 -16.58 -0.08 -8.55
N THR A 183 -16.69 -0.70 -9.72
CA THR A 183 -17.54 -0.20 -10.81
C THR A 183 -18.89 -0.91 -10.83
N ASN A 184 -19.87 -0.34 -11.54
CA ASN A 184 -21.23 -0.89 -11.65
C ASN A 184 -21.29 -2.32 -12.21
N ASN A 185 -20.25 -2.76 -12.94
CA ASN A 185 -20.14 -4.11 -13.51
C ASN A 185 -19.34 -5.06 -12.59
N GLU A 186 -19.18 -4.73 -11.31
CA GLU A 186 -18.42 -5.46 -10.28
C GLU A 186 -16.91 -5.60 -10.52
N TYR A 187 -16.40 -5.18 -11.68
CA TYR A 187 -14.96 -5.01 -11.90
C TYR A 187 -14.41 -3.86 -11.05
N GLN A 188 -13.15 -3.96 -10.66
CA GLN A 188 -12.47 -2.92 -9.92
C GLN A 188 -11.42 -2.24 -10.82
N LYS A 189 -11.42 -0.91 -10.78
CA LYS A 189 -10.44 -0.08 -11.48
C LYS A 189 -9.50 0.53 -10.47
N LEU A 190 -8.20 0.37 -10.66
CA LEU A 190 -7.21 1.12 -9.92
C LEU A 190 -7.19 2.54 -10.48
N MET A 191 -7.62 3.49 -9.67
CA MET A 191 -7.78 4.89 -10.04
C MET A 191 -6.78 5.75 -9.29
N LYS A 192 -6.27 6.78 -9.95
CA LYS A 192 -5.41 7.82 -9.38
C LYS A 192 -6.14 9.16 -9.40
N TYR A 193 -6.07 9.87 -8.30
CA TYR A 193 -6.64 11.18 -8.10
C TYR A 193 -5.54 12.14 -7.66
N ILE A 194 -5.47 13.32 -8.29
CA ILE A 194 -4.50 14.37 -7.96
C ILE A 194 -5.26 15.63 -7.58
N LYS A 195 -4.98 16.21 -6.42
CA LYS A 195 -5.54 17.50 -6.03
C LYS A 195 -4.66 18.63 -6.54
N LEU A 196 -5.13 19.32 -7.56
CA LEU A 196 -4.42 20.43 -8.18
C LEU A 196 -4.43 21.67 -7.26
N ASP A 197 -3.54 22.64 -7.52
CA ASP A 197 -3.42 23.88 -6.73
C ASP A 197 -4.72 24.71 -6.69
N ASN A 198 -5.56 24.60 -7.72
CA ASN A 198 -6.88 25.24 -7.80
C ASN A 198 -7.98 24.44 -7.05
N LYS A 199 -7.62 23.39 -6.31
CA LYS A 199 -8.49 22.43 -5.60
C LYS A 199 -9.29 21.48 -6.49
N GLU A 200 -9.14 21.53 -7.81
CA GLU A 200 -9.75 20.54 -8.69
C GLU A 200 -9.10 19.17 -8.50
N ILE A 201 -9.91 18.12 -8.65
CA ILE A 201 -9.43 16.73 -8.60
C ILE A 201 -9.31 16.22 -10.02
N LYS A 202 -8.07 15.92 -10.44
CA LYS A 202 -7.80 15.24 -11.71
C LYS A 202 -7.81 13.74 -11.50
N GLU A 203 -8.60 13.02 -12.29
CA GLU A 203 -8.73 11.57 -12.22
C GLU A 203 -8.03 10.89 -13.40
N SER A 204 -7.45 9.71 -13.16
CA SER A 204 -6.85 8.88 -14.21
C SER A 204 -6.98 7.40 -13.87
N PHE A 205 -7.25 6.59 -14.90
CA PHE A 205 -7.27 5.14 -14.81
C PHE A 205 -5.86 4.58 -14.93
N ILE A 206 -5.50 3.63 -14.05
CA ILE A 206 -4.21 2.92 -14.11
C ILE A 206 -4.41 1.54 -14.75
N SER A 207 -5.21 0.68 -14.12
CA SER A 207 -5.42 -0.69 -14.58
C SER A 207 -6.69 -1.31 -14.00
N PHE A 208 -7.09 -2.46 -14.54
CA PHE A 208 -8.06 -3.34 -13.86
C PHE A 208 -7.34 -4.16 -12.79
N VAL A 209 -8.00 -4.35 -11.65
CA VAL A 209 -7.44 -5.05 -10.49
C VAL A 209 -8.51 -5.88 -9.79
N SER A 210 -8.08 -6.72 -8.85
CA SER A 210 -8.95 -7.45 -7.94
C SER A 210 -8.38 -7.37 -6.52
N PHE A 211 -9.04 -6.62 -5.67
CA PHE A 211 -8.78 -6.44 -4.25
C PHE A 211 -9.96 -6.96 -3.43
N VAL A 212 -9.67 -7.34 -2.20
CA VAL A 212 -10.69 -7.53 -1.15
C VAL A 212 -11.45 -6.24 -0.90
N LEU A 213 -12.72 -6.34 -0.52
CA LEU A 213 -13.55 -5.16 -0.26
C LEU A 213 -13.15 -4.51 1.08
N ALA A 214 -13.12 -3.18 1.11
CA ALA A 214 -12.95 -2.44 2.35
C ALA A 214 -14.16 -2.68 3.26
N LYS A 215 -13.90 -2.95 4.54
CA LYS A 215 -14.98 -3.05 5.52
C LYS A 215 -15.43 -1.64 5.89
N GLU A 216 -16.73 -1.36 5.76
CA GLU A 216 -17.28 -0.02 6.06
C GLU A 216 -17.77 0.11 7.52
N ASN A 217 -17.93 -1.01 8.24
CA ASN A 217 -18.42 -1.07 9.63
C ASN A 217 -17.30 -1.22 10.67
#